data_AF-A0A4S8KKG0-F1
#
_entry.id   AF-A0A4S8KKG0-F1
#
_cell.length_a   1.000
_cell.length_b   1.000
_cell.length_c   1.000
_cell.angle_alpha   90.00
_cell.angle_beta   90.00
_cell.angle_gamma   90.00
#
_symmetry.space_group_name_H-M   'P 1'
#
loop_
_entity.id
_entity.type
_entity.pdbx_description
1 polymer ?
#
loop_
_entity_poly.entity_id
_entity_poly.type
_entity_poly.pdbx_seq_one_letter_code
_entity_poly.pdbx_strand_id
1 'polypeptide(L)'
;EEILIDFRELIGEHSGVNMADAVWERLWSYGIHTKAYKILQIMAFVMDNATNNDTMIQAFEQKCQDHNIEFSAKNSRLRCMPHTFHLAALKVNTH
;
A
#
# COMPACT_ATOMS: atom_id res chain seq x y z
N GLU A 1 -3.25 17.24 9.26
CA GLU A 1 -4.59 17.04 8.67
C GLU A 1 -4.56 15.78 7.85
N GLU A 2 -5.62 14.98 7.87
CA GLU A 2 -5.74 13.73 7.11
C GLU A 2 -6.72 13.93 5.96
N ILE A 3 -6.38 13.40 4.78
CA ILE A 3 -7.22 13.51 3.58
C ILE A 3 -7.53 12.11 3.08
N LEU A 4 -8.82 11.79 2.98
CA LEU A 4 -9.27 10.59 2.30
C LEU A 4 -9.10 10.78 0.80
N ILE A 5 -8.28 9.94 0.18
CA ILE A 5 -8.00 9.99 -1.26
C ILE A 5 -9.10 9.28 -2.06
N ASP A 6 -9.47 8.05 -1.69
CA ASP A 6 -10.46 7.29 -2.46
C ASP A 6 -11.04 6.09 -1.66
N PHE A 7 -12.20 5.61 -2.10
CA PHE A 7 -12.72 4.29 -1.79
C PHE A 7 -12.96 3.53 -3.09
N ARG A 8 -12.07 2.58 -3.38
CA ARG A 8 -12.14 1.78 -4.61
C ARG A 8 -12.57 0.36 -4.29
N GLU A 9 -13.63 -0.10 -4.95
CA GLU A 9 -13.95 -1.52 -4.98
C GLU A 9 -12.87 -2.25 -5.79
N LEU A 10 -12.31 -3.31 -5.20
CA LEU A 10 -11.34 -4.16 -5.88
C LEU A 10 -12.09 -5.21 -6.69
N ILE A 11 -11.93 -5.15 -8.02
CA ILE A 11 -12.59 -6.09 -8.93
C ILE A 11 -11.66 -7.26 -9.20
N GLY A 12 -12.18 -8.49 -9.09
CA GLY A 12 -11.41 -9.72 -9.31
C GLY A 12 -10.73 -10.23 -8.04
N GLU A 13 -9.64 -10.99 -8.20
CA GLU A 13 -8.93 -11.59 -7.06
C GLU A 13 -8.22 -10.54 -6.20
N HIS A 14 -8.24 -10.74 -4.89
CA HIS A 14 -7.53 -9.88 -3.93
C HIS A 14 -6.04 -10.24 -3.82
N SER A 15 -5.40 -10.46 -4.97
CA SER A 15 -3.96 -10.69 -5.07
C SER A 15 -3.19 -9.39 -4.85
N GLY A 16 -1.94 -9.48 -4.38
CA GLY A 16 -1.13 -8.29 -4.15
C GLY A 16 -0.92 -7.46 -5.43
N VAL A 17 -0.76 -8.11 -6.58
CA VAL A 17 -0.61 -7.43 -7.87
C VAL A 17 -1.85 -6.60 -8.20
N ASN A 18 -3.05 -7.18 -8.10
CA ASN A 18 -4.29 -6.46 -8.38
C ASN A 18 -4.51 -5.29 -7.40
N MET A 19 -4.20 -5.50 -6.12
CA MET A 19 -4.24 -4.43 -5.13
C MET A 19 -3.25 -3.29 -5.47
N ALA A 20 -2.03 -3.64 -5.90
CA ALA A 20 -1.02 -2.67 -6.30
C ALA A 20 -1.44 -1.89 -7.55
N ASP A 21 -2.04 -2.54 -8.55
CA ASP A 21 -2.63 -1.91 -9.72
C ASP A 21 -3.72 -0.90 -9.32
N ALA A 22 -4.66 -1.33 -8.47
CA ALA A 22 -5.76 -0.51 -8.01
C ALA A 22 -5.29 0.77 -7.30
N VAL A 23 -4.30 0.65 -6.42
CA VAL A 23 -3.69 1.78 -5.70
C VAL A 23 -2.87 2.66 -6.64
N TRP A 24 -2.03 2.05 -7.47
CA TRP A 24 -1.16 2.76 -8.41
C TRP A 24 -1.96 3.65 -9.33
N GLU A 25 -3.02 3.13 -9.96
CA GLU A 25 -3.88 3.89 -10.86
C GLU A 25 -4.51 5.10 -10.17
N ARG A 26 -4.89 4.97 -8.88
CA ARG A 26 -5.44 6.10 -8.13
C ARG A 26 -4.39 7.15 -7.83
N LEU A 27 -3.25 6.75 -7.27
CA LEU A 27 -2.15 7.69 -7.01
C LEU A 27 -1.68 8.36 -8.30
N TRP A 28 -1.66 7.63 -9.41
CA TRP A 28 -1.38 8.14 -10.75
C TRP A 28 -2.46 9.10 -11.24
N SER A 29 -3.74 8.89 -10.92
CA SER A 29 -4.80 9.84 -11.27
C SER A 29 -4.72 11.14 -10.43
N TYR A 30 -4.33 11.06 -9.16
CA TYR A 30 -4.22 12.21 -8.26
C TYR A 30 -2.93 13.01 -8.46
N GLY A 31 -1.84 12.36 -8.90
CA GLY A 31 -0.50 12.95 -8.94
C GLY A 31 -0.11 13.76 -10.19
N ILE A 32 -1.02 14.15 -11.11
CA ILE A 32 -0.59 14.50 -12.50
C ILE A 32 -1.18 15.76 -13.16
N HIS A 33 -1.79 16.70 -12.44
CA HIS A 33 -2.19 17.96 -13.09
C HIS A 33 -1.09 19.04 -13.23
N THR A 34 0.14 18.81 -12.77
CA THR A 34 1.23 19.81 -12.86
C THR A 34 2.46 19.27 -13.60
N LYS A 35 2.64 19.75 -14.84
CA LYS A 35 3.84 19.53 -15.66
C LYS A 35 5.03 20.24 -15.04
N ALA A 36 5.94 19.54 -14.36
CA ALA A 36 7.38 19.86 -14.34
C ALA A 36 8.22 18.81 -13.59
N TYR A 37 7.79 18.32 -12.42
CA TYR A 37 8.53 17.31 -11.66
C TYR A 37 7.53 16.45 -10.88
N LYS A 38 7.21 15.27 -11.41
CA LYS A 38 6.25 14.34 -10.81
C LYS A 38 6.99 13.15 -10.24
N ILE A 39 7.45 13.30 -9.01
CA ILE A 39 7.97 12.20 -8.21
C ILE A 39 6.82 11.78 -7.30
N LEU A 40 6.33 10.55 -7.47
CA LEU A 40 5.44 9.92 -6.51
C LEU A 40 6.24 9.72 -5.21
N GLN A 41 5.97 10.53 -4.18
CA GLN A 41 6.67 10.45 -2.90
C GLN A 41 5.81 9.70 -1.88
N ILE A 42 5.79 8.37 -1.99
CA ILE A 42 5.18 7.52 -0.98
C ILE A 42 6.26 7.06 -0.01
N MET A 43 6.16 7.49 1.25
CA MET A 43 7.11 7.09 2.30
C MET A 43 6.86 5.67 2.77
N ALA A 44 5.60 5.34 3.07
CA ALA A 44 5.22 4.06 3.64
C ALA A 44 3.75 3.73 3.39
N PHE A 45 3.44 2.43 3.43
CA PHE A 45 2.10 1.89 3.50
C PHE A 45 1.87 1.25 4.86
N VAL A 46 0.79 1.66 5.53
CA VAL A 46 0.33 1.05 6.78
C VAL A 46 -0.87 0.16 6.44
N MET A 47 -0.71 -1.15 6.58
CA MET A 47 -1.74 -2.14 6.26
C MET A 47 -1.78 -3.23 7.33
N ASP A 48 -2.86 -4.02 7.39
CA ASP A 48 -2.94 -5.16 8.31
C ASP A 48 -1.87 -6.24 7.99
N ASN A 49 -1.88 -7.32 8.77
CA ASN A 49 -0.86 -8.37 8.68
C ASN A 49 -1.21 -9.49 7.69
N ALA A 50 -2.14 -9.26 6.75
CA ALA A 50 -2.43 -10.21 5.68
C ALA A 50 -1.24 -10.34 4.71
N THR A 51 -0.97 -11.57 4.24
CA THR A 51 0.19 -11.88 3.39
C THR A 51 0.10 -11.27 1.99
N ASN A 52 -1.12 -11.05 1.47
CA ASN A 52 -1.30 -10.38 0.19
C ASN A 52 -0.80 -8.93 0.21
N ASN A 53 -0.81 -8.24 1.37
CA ASN A 53 -0.22 -6.91 1.52
C ASN A 53 1.31 -6.92 1.36
N ASP A 54 1.97 -8.03 1.66
CA ASP A 54 3.42 -8.14 1.44
C ASP A 54 3.72 -8.25 -0.06
N THR A 55 2.93 -9.07 -0.78
CA THR A 55 3.03 -9.16 -2.25
C THR A 55 2.57 -7.88 -2.97
N MET A 56 1.63 -7.12 -2.38
CA MET A 56 1.17 -5.84 -2.92
C MET A 56 2.30 -4.81 -2.94
N ILE A 57 3.06 -4.72 -1.86
CA ILE A 57 4.15 -3.75 -1.77
C ILE A 57 5.32 -4.10 -2.68
N GLN A 58 5.59 -5.39 -2.87
CA GLN A 58 6.56 -5.86 -3.87
C GLN A 58 6.13 -5.48 -5.29
N ALA A 59 4.85 -5.71 -5.63
CA ALA A 59 4.31 -5.32 -6.93
C ALA A 59 4.32 -3.79 -7.14
N PHE A 60 4.08 -3.01 -6.07
CA PHE A 60 4.16 -1.56 -6.12
C PHE A 60 5.60 -1.06 -6.31
N GLU A 61 6.58 -1.67 -5.65
CA GLU A 61 8.00 -1.38 -5.86
C GLU A 61 8.42 -1.62 -7.32
N GLN A 62 7.96 -2.72 -7.94
CA GLN A 62 8.22 -2.97 -9.35
C GLN A 62 7.69 -1.84 -10.23
N LYS A 63 6.47 -1.34 -9.97
CA LYS A 63 5.91 -0.20 -10.69
C LYS A 63 6.73 1.08 -10.48
N CYS A 64 7.19 1.35 -9.26
CA CYS A 64 8.09 2.46 -9.00
C CYS A 64 9.37 2.33 -9.83
N GLN A 65 9.98 1.15 -9.89
CA GLN A 65 11.18 0.89 -10.70
C GLN A 65 10.93 1.14 -12.19
N ASP A 66 9.82 0.63 -12.74
CA ASP A 66 9.43 0.82 -14.14
C ASP A 66 9.27 2.31 -14.51
N HIS A 67 9.00 3.15 -13.52
CA HIS A 67 8.81 4.59 -13.65
C HIS A 67 9.98 5.44 -13.10
N ASN A 68 11.12 4.82 -12.76
CA ASN A 68 12.31 5.48 -12.19
C ASN A 68 12.02 6.27 -10.90
N ILE A 69 11.15 5.72 -10.04
CA ILE A 69 10.83 6.26 -8.71
C ILE A 69 11.57 5.43 -7.67
N GLU A 70 12.35 6.09 -6.81
CA GLU A 70 12.99 5.44 -5.68
C GLU A 70 11.94 5.06 -4.63
N PHE A 71 11.79 3.76 -4.39
CA PHE A 71 10.89 3.21 -3.40
C PHE A 71 11.45 1.86 -2.93
N SER A 72 11.31 1.55 -1.64
CA SER A 72 11.78 0.29 -1.08
C SER A 72 10.64 -0.44 -0.38
N ALA A 73 10.22 -1.56 -0.94
CA ALA A 73 9.20 -2.44 -0.37
C ALA A 73 9.53 -2.80 1.09
N LYS A 74 10.81 -3.12 1.33
CA LYS A 74 11.32 -3.50 2.65
C LYS A 74 11.23 -2.38 3.68
N ASN A 75 11.56 -1.14 3.29
CA ASN A 75 11.61 -0.01 4.23
C ASN A 75 10.27 0.72 4.36
N SER A 76 9.37 0.55 3.39
CA SER A 76 8.09 1.25 3.31
C SER A 76 6.89 0.41 3.76
N ARG A 77 7.08 -0.83 4.22
CA ARG A 77 6.02 -1.71 4.74
C ARG A 77 5.86 -1.58 6.25
N LEU A 78 4.78 -0.93 6.68
CA LEU A 78 4.40 -0.81 8.09
C LEU A 78 3.15 -1.63 8.40
N ARG A 79 3.11 -2.25 9.58
CA ARG A 79 1.95 -3.03 10.05
C ARG A 79 0.99 -2.15 10.84
N CYS A 80 -0.30 -2.41 10.65
CA CYS A 80 -1.36 -1.73 11.37
C CYS A 80 -1.28 -2.04 12.87
N MET A 81 -1.09 -0.99 13.67
CA MET A 81 -0.99 -1.09 15.14
C MET A 81 -2.24 -1.71 15.77
N PRO A 82 -3.48 -1.22 15.48
CA PRO A 82 -4.70 -1.85 15.97
C PRO A 82 -4.82 -3.35 15.68
N HIS A 83 -4.48 -3.77 14.45
CA HIS A 83 -4.53 -5.19 14.08
C HIS A 83 -3.52 -6.02 14.88
N THR A 84 -2.32 -5.49 15.12
CA THR A 84 -1.28 -6.16 15.93
C THR A 84 -1.75 -6.35 17.38
N PHE A 85 -2.36 -5.33 17.98
CA PHE A 85 -2.93 -5.44 19.33
C PHE A 85 -4.07 -6.45 19.41
N HIS A 86 -4.97 -6.47 18.41
CA HIS A 86 -6.06 -7.43 18.35
C HIS A 86 -5.54 -8.87 18.32
N LEU A 87 -4.55 -9.17 17.47
CA LEU A 87 -3.93 -10.49 17.42
C LEU A 87 -3.25 -10.89 18.74
N ALA A 88 -2.57 -9.95 19.40
CA ALA A 88 -1.95 -10.20 20.70
C ALA A 88 -2.99 -10.54 21.78
N ALA A 89 -4.10 -9.79 21.83
CA ALA A 89 -5.19 -10.05 22.77
C ALA A 89 -5.83 -11.43 22.53
N LEU A 90 -6.11 -11.80 21.27
CA LEU A 90 -6.63 -13.12 20.93
C LEU A 90 -5.70 -14.25 21.37
N LYS A 91 -4.38 -14.08 21.22
CA LYS A 91 -3.38 -15.06 21.63
C LYS A 91 -3.34 -15.26 23.15
N VAL A 92 -3.55 -14.19 23.93
CA VAL A 92 -3.59 -14.28 25.41
C VAL A 92 -4.92 -14.86 25.89
N ASN A 93 -6.02 -14.60 25.17
CA ASN A 93 -7.37 -15.07 25.52
C ASN A 93 -7.68 -16.51 25.05
N THR A 94 -6.71 -17.20 24.45
CA THR A 94 -6.84 -18.62 24.02
C THR A 94 -6.16 -19.60 24.99
N HIS A 95 -5.83 -19.13 26.20
CA HIS A 95 -5.51 -19.94 27.37
C HIS A 95 -6.72 -20.01 28.31
#